data_AF-A0A4U5N3Y1-F1
#
_entry.id   AF-A0A4U5N3Y1-F1
#
_cell.length_a   1.000
_cell.length_b   1.000
_cell.length_c   1.000
_cell.angle_alpha   90.00
_cell.angle_beta   90.00
_cell.angle_gamma   90.00
#
_symmetry.space_group_name_H-M   'P 1'
#
loop_
_entity.id
_entity.type
_entity.pdbx_description
1 polymer ?
#
loop_
_entity_poly.entity_id
_entity_poly.type
_entity_poly.pdbx_seq_one_letter_code
_entity_poly.pdbx_strand_id
1 'polypeptide(L)'
;MKKDATSKSSAIYSAPLQRLLEGKPPTVGLFLDKKVREAFRSDIASPHQRQGNSAAFFCYLLIDPTLVYAPAAECSFQDFMTAVFYVGKGKKSRPVQHLVDAAKSRSSAIPKSDKLKRILSLWDAGRGVVSLQVFQNVISVESHCREGAMLEAIGIRNLTNLKRGEYYDICIQWTSRQREEFGAFLLLSAWKIFRIEGSREIFEKDVL
;
A
#
# COMPACT_ATOMS: atom_id res chain seq x y z
N MET A 1 38.34 9.12 14.76
CA MET A 1 37.05 9.23 15.47
C MET A 1 35.96 8.70 14.56
N LYS A 2 35.28 7.65 15.01
CA LYS A 2 34.19 6.98 14.28
C LYS A 2 32.99 7.93 14.21
N LYS A 3 32.45 8.18 13.02
CA LYS A 3 31.14 8.84 12.88
C LYS A 3 30.07 7.78 13.17
N ASP A 4 29.26 8.06 14.18
CA ASP A 4 28.14 7.23 14.58
C ASP A 4 27.20 6.97 13.41
N ALA A 5 26.99 5.70 13.12
CA ALA A 5 25.89 5.24 12.29
C ALA A 5 24.60 5.60 13.03
N THR A 6 23.83 6.52 12.45
CA THR A 6 22.49 6.86 12.91
C THR A 6 21.66 5.58 12.93
N SER A 7 21.33 5.10 14.13
CA SER A 7 20.40 4.00 14.37
C SER A 7 19.08 4.33 13.67
N LYS A 8 18.80 3.69 12.53
CA LYS A 8 17.47 3.69 11.94
C LYS A 8 16.57 3.00 12.96
N SER A 9 15.62 3.75 13.53
CA SER A 9 14.51 3.16 14.31
C SER A 9 13.96 1.98 13.51
N SER A 10 13.99 0.78 14.09
CA SER A 10 13.34 -0.37 13.47
C SER A 10 11.87 -0.04 13.26
N ALA A 11 11.35 -0.35 12.07
CA ALA A 11 9.92 -0.15 11.78
C ALA A 11 9.11 -0.96 12.79
N ILE A 12 8.14 -0.31 13.45
CA ILE A 12 7.25 -0.96 14.39
C ILE A 12 5.96 -1.29 13.64
N TYR A 13 5.80 -2.56 13.28
CA TYR A 13 4.61 -3.09 12.63
C TYR A 13 3.56 -3.55 13.66
N SER A 14 2.31 -3.72 13.20
CA SER A 14 1.29 -4.40 14.01
C SER A 14 1.73 -5.82 14.38
N ALA A 15 1.23 -6.34 15.50
CA ALA A 15 1.59 -7.68 15.96
C ALA A 15 1.24 -8.81 14.98
N PRO A 16 0.13 -8.78 14.20
CA PRO A 16 -0.09 -9.74 13.11
C PRO A 16 0.98 -9.70 12.03
N LEU A 17 1.34 -8.49 11.57
CA LEU A 17 2.33 -8.33 10.52
C LEU A 17 3.73 -8.75 11.00
N GLN A 18 4.09 -8.41 12.23
CA GLN A 18 5.34 -8.85 12.85
C GLN A 18 5.45 -10.38 12.89
N ARG A 19 4.37 -11.07 13.26
CA ARG A 19 4.33 -12.55 13.24
C ARG A 19 4.53 -13.12 11.83
N LEU A 20 3.95 -12.51 10.80
CA LEU A 20 4.17 -12.93 9.41
C LEU A 20 5.62 -12.75 8.98
N LEU A 21 6.25 -11.64 9.38
CA LEU A 21 7.68 -11.39 9.12
C LEU A 21 8.59 -12.42 9.81
N GLU A 22 8.18 -12.94 10.97
CA GLU A 22 8.81 -14.06 11.66
C GLU A 22 8.51 -15.44 11.02
N GLY A 23 7.83 -15.47 9.87
CA GLY A 23 7.51 -16.70 9.15
C GLY A 23 6.32 -17.49 9.72
N LYS A 24 5.59 -16.95 10.69
CA LYS A 24 4.39 -17.61 11.23
C LYS A 24 3.23 -17.43 10.23
N PRO A 25 2.39 -18.46 10.00
CA PRO A 25 1.30 -18.36 9.04
C PRO A 25 0.22 -17.35 9.46
N PRO A 26 -0.52 -16.76 8.51
CA PRO A 26 -1.68 -15.92 8.82
C PRO A 26 -2.74 -16.76 9.53
N THR A 27 -3.38 -16.21 10.55
CA THR A 27 -4.35 -16.97 11.35
C THR A 27 -5.78 -16.77 10.86
N VAL A 28 -6.20 -15.51 10.68
CA VAL A 28 -7.62 -15.17 10.42
C VAL A 28 -7.83 -14.29 9.19
N GLY A 29 -6.79 -13.66 8.65
CA GLY A 29 -6.93 -12.69 7.56
C GLY A 29 -7.59 -13.25 6.29
N LEU A 30 -7.35 -14.52 5.95
CA LEU A 30 -8.01 -15.17 4.81
C LEU A 30 -9.53 -15.31 5.01
N PHE A 31 -9.96 -15.62 6.23
CA PHE A 31 -11.39 -15.72 6.56
C PHE A 31 -12.07 -14.34 6.51
N LEU A 32 -11.37 -13.30 6.98
CA LEU A 32 -11.84 -11.92 6.89
C LEU A 32 -11.94 -11.42 5.44
N ASP A 33 -11.00 -11.80 4.57
CA ASP A 33 -11.06 -11.49 3.13
C ASP A 33 -12.29 -12.10 2.45
N LYS A 34 -12.63 -13.36 2.79
CA LYS A 34 -13.86 -14.00 2.28
C LYS A 34 -15.10 -13.22 2.70
N LYS A 35 -15.22 -12.84 3.97
CA LYS A 35 -16.32 -12.02 4.47
C LYS A 35 -16.45 -10.67 3.76
N VAL A 36 -15.33 -10.01 3.47
CA VAL A 36 -15.29 -8.74 2.73
C VAL A 36 -15.80 -8.93 1.31
N ARG A 37 -15.32 -9.95 0.60
CA ARG A 37 -15.77 -10.25 -0.77
C ARG A 37 -17.25 -10.59 -0.84
N GLU A 38 -17.77 -11.32 0.15
CA GLU A 38 -19.19 -11.67 0.23
C GLU A 38 -20.06 -10.45 0.55
N ALA A 39 -19.61 -9.58 1.46
CA ALA A 39 -20.37 -8.40 1.88
C ALA A 39 -20.38 -7.27 0.84
N PHE A 40 -19.32 -7.13 0.05
CA PHE A 40 -19.15 -6.01 -0.89
C PHE A 40 -19.32 -6.41 -2.36
N ARG A 41 -20.10 -7.45 -2.65
CA ARG A 41 -20.42 -7.81 -4.03
C ARG A 41 -21.10 -6.62 -4.74
N SER A 42 -20.69 -6.35 -5.97
CA SER A 42 -21.20 -5.20 -6.74
C SER A 42 -22.70 -5.30 -7.07
N ASP A 43 -23.24 -6.52 -7.12
CA ASP A 43 -24.65 -6.81 -7.34
C ASP A 43 -25.52 -6.67 -6.08
N ILE A 44 -24.90 -6.42 -4.92
CA ILE A 44 -25.59 -6.16 -3.65
C ILE A 44 -25.42 -4.68 -3.28
N ALA A 45 -26.53 -3.99 -3.02
CA ALA A 45 -26.48 -2.61 -2.56
C ALA A 45 -25.77 -2.52 -1.19
N SER A 46 -24.60 -1.87 -1.14
CA SER A 46 -24.02 -1.48 0.15
C SER A 46 -24.88 -0.39 0.77
N PRO A 47 -25.21 -0.47 2.07
CA PRO A 47 -25.89 0.59 2.80
C PRO A 47 -25.16 1.94 2.71
N HIS A 48 -23.83 1.92 2.57
CA HIS A 48 -22.99 3.09 2.44
C HIS A 48 -22.48 3.25 1.00
N GLN A 49 -23.24 3.92 0.14
CA GLN A 49 -22.87 4.12 -1.27
C GLN A 49 -21.90 5.29 -1.47
N ARG A 50 -20.61 5.11 -1.13
CA ARG A 50 -19.58 6.08 -1.54
C ARG A 50 -19.21 5.84 -3.01
N GLN A 51 -19.53 6.78 -3.90
CA GLN A 51 -19.27 6.67 -5.35
C GLN A 51 -19.95 5.47 -6.04
N GLY A 52 -21.03 4.93 -5.46
CA GLY A 52 -21.84 3.85 -6.02
C GLY A 52 -21.19 2.47 -6.00
N ASN A 53 -21.85 1.51 -6.66
CA ASN A 53 -21.50 0.08 -6.66
C ASN A 53 -20.66 -0.35 -7.87
N SER A 54 -20.07 0.58 -8.62
CA SER A 54 -19.22 0.24 -9.75
C SER A 54 -17.95 -0.47 -9.26
N ALA A 55 -17.71 -1.69 -9.74
CA ALA A 55 -16.51 -2.47 -9.51
C ALA A 55 -15.32 -1.94 -10.36
N ALA A 56 -14.95 -0.68 -10.14
CA ALA A 56 -13.93 0.03 -10.92
C ALA A 56 -12.75 0.52 -10.06
N PHE A 57 -12.70 0.09 -8.80
CA PHE A 57 -11.68 0.48 -7.84
C PHE A 57 -10.69 -0.66 -7.59
N PHE A 58 -9.54 -0.27 -7.04
CA PHE A 58 -8.45 -1.15 -6.64
C PHE A 58 -7.61 -0.49 -5.54
N CYS A 59 -6.74 -1.27 -4.92
CA CYS A 59 -5.68 -0.75 -4.06
C CYS A 59 -4.35 -0.74 -4.80
N TYR A 60 -3.41 0.10 -4.39
CA TYR A 60 -2.07 0.12 -4.95
C TYR A 60 -1.03 0.47 -3.90
N LEU A 61 0.19 0.03 -4.14
CA LEU A 61 1.37 0.33 -3.32
C LEU A 61 2.36 1.13 -4.16
N LEU A 62 3.01 2.12 -3.54
CA LEU A 62 4.23 2.70 -4.08
C LEU A 62 5.43 2.12 -3.33
N ILE A 63 6.37 1.59 -4.09
CA ILE A 63 7.50 0.80 -3.61
C ILE A 63 8.79 1.48 -4.05
N ASP A 64 9.74 1.60 -3.11
CA ASP A 64 11.10 2.01 -3.40
C ASP A 64 11.89 0.84 -4.01
N PRO A 65 12.27 0.91 -5.29
CA PRO A 65 12.97 -0.18 -5.97
C PRO A 65 14.43 -0.36 -5.51
N THR A 66 14.99 0.55 -4.70
CA THR A 66 16.33 0.41 -4.14
C THR A 66 16.39 -0.57 -2.96
N LEU A 67 15.24 -0.90 -2.39
CA LEU A 67 15.11 -1.76 -1.21
C LEU A 67 14.59 -3.16 -1.56
N VAL A 68 14.32 -3.43 -2.84
CA VAL A 68 13.92 -4.74 -3.34
C VAL A 68 14.93 -5.19 -4.40
N TYR A 69 15.44 -6.42 -4.26
CA TYR A 69 16.40 -6.97 -5.20
C TYR A 69 15.75 -7.36 -6.53
N ALA A 70 16.50 -7.22 -7.61
CA ALA A 70 16.20 -7.87 -8.88
C ALA A 70 16.96 -9.21 -8.93
N PRO A 71 16.29 -10.34 -9.19
CA PRO A 71 14.90 -10.46 -9.64
C PRO A 71 13.89 -10.34 -8.49
N ALA A 72 12.74 -9.70 -8.74
CA ALA A 72 11.67 -9.55 -7.76
C ALA A 72 11.19 -10.89 -7.16
N ALA A 73 11.34 -12.00 -7.90
CA ALA A 73 11.05 -13.35 -7.45
C ALA A 73 11.82 -13.76 -6.19
N GLU A 74 12.97 -13.15 -5.91
CA GLU A 74 13.82 -13.43 -4.74
C GLU A 74 13.59 -12.43 -3.59
N CYS A 75 12.76 -11.41 -3.80
CA CYS A 75 12.47 -10.41 -2.78
C CYS A 75 11.80 -11.07 -1.56
N SER A 76 12.44 -10.94 -0.40
CA SER A 76 11.87 -11.43 0.85
C SER A 76 10.64 -10.59 1.24
N PHE A 77 9.78 -11.16 2.10
CA PHE A 77 8.63 -10.38 2.59
C PHE A 77 9.07 -9.18 3.43
N GLN A 78 10.19 -9.29 4.16
CA GLN A 78 10.77 -8.20 4.93
C GLN A 78 11.26 -7.04 4.04
N ASP A 79 11.97 -7.35 2.95
CA ASP A 79 12.46 -6.34 2.01
C ASP A 79 11.29 -5.60 1.35
N PHE A 80 10.30 -6.36 0.90
CA PHE A 80 9.07 -5.81 0.34
C PHE A 80 8.38 -4.86 1.31
N MET A 81 8.18 -5.27 2.56
CA MET A 81 7.53 -4.42 3.57
C MET A 81 8.34 -3.15 3.88
N THR A 82 9.67 -3.25 3.89
CA THR A 82 10.56 -2.10 4.11
C THR A 82 10.53 -1.13 2.93
N ALA A 83 10.30 -1.64 1.72
CA ALA A 83 10.28 -0.86 0.49
C ALA A 83 8.95 -0.14 0.23
N VAL A 84 7.83 -0.64 0.77
CA VAL A 84 6.51 0.01 0.64
C VAL A 84 6.50 1.32 1.44
N PHE A 85 6.38 2.45 0.75
CA PHE A 85 6.34 3.77 1.38
C PHE A 85 4.97 4.47 1.26
N TYR A 86 4.03 3.90 0.51
CA TYR A 86 2.67 4.42 0.39
C TYR A 86 1.67 3.31 0.07
N VAL A 87 0.50 3.37 0.71
CA VAL A 87 -0.66 2.53 0.40
C VAL A 87 -1.79 3.44 -0.08
N GLY A 88 -2.39 3.09 -1.21
CA GLY A 88 -3.46 3.88 -1.81
C GLY A 88 -4.61 3.04 -2.31
N LYS A 89 -5.65 3.76 -2.70
CA LYS A 89 -6.84 3.26 -3.38
C LYS A 89 -7.20 4.20 -4.50
N GLY A 90 -7.72 3.65 -5.59
CA GLY A 90 -7.93 4.43 -6.79
C GLY A 90 -8.84 3.76 -7.78
N LYS A 91 -9.12 4.51 -8.85
CA LYS A 91 -9.75 4.06 -10.08
C LYS A 91 -8.97 4.65 -11.25
N LYS A 92 -8.98 4.00 -12.40
CA LYS A 92 -8.30 4.48 -13.62
C LYS A 92 -6.83 4.86 -13.35
N SER A 93 -6.39 6.04 -13.79
CA SER A 93 -5.00 6.54 -13.74
C SER A 93 -4.55 7.07 -12.37
N ARG A 94 -5.29 6.82 -11.28
CA ARG A 94 -5.00 7.41 -9.96
C ARG A 94 -3.56 7.20 -9.46
N PRO A 95 -2.92 6.03 -9.62
CA PRO A 95 -1.53 5.85 -9.20
C PRO A 95 -0.56 6.75 -9.99
N VAL A 96 -0.75 6.84 -11.31
CA VAL A 96 0.05 7.68 -12.21
C VAL A 96 -0.13 9.17 -11.87
N GLN A 97 -1.33 9.58 -11.45
CA GLN A 97 -1.58 10.96 -11.04
C GLN A 97 -0.62 11.43 -9.93
N HIS A 98 -0.23 10.57 -8.98
CA HIS A 98 0.72 10.96 -7.94
C HIS A 98 2.13 11.24 -8.48
N LEU A 99 2.52 10.55 -9.55
CA LEU A 99 3.79 10.77 -10.22
C LEU A 99 3.72 12.07 -11.03
N VAL A 100 2.62 12.30 -11.76
CA VAL A 100 2.37 13.57 -12.46
C VAL A 100 2.39 14.75 -11.50
N ASP A 101 1.75 14.62 -10.33
CA ASP A 101 1.74 15.65 -9.29
C ASP A 101 3.16 15.91 -8.76
N ALA A 102 4.00 14.87 -8.63
CA ALA A 102 5.39 15.00 -8.22
C ALA A 102 6.22 15.78 -9.26
N ALA A 103 6.11 15.42 -10.54
CA ALA A 103 6.81 16.10 -11.63
C ALA A 103 6.45 17.59 -11.69
N LYS A 104 5.14 17.91 -11.63
CA LYS A 104 4.65 19.30 -11.58
C LYS A 104 5.09 20.05 -10.33
N SER A 105 5.35 19.36 -9.23
CA SER A 105 5.78 20.00 -7.98
C SER A 105 7.25 20.47 -7.99
N ARG A 106 8.08 20.05 -8.95
CA ARG A 106 9.49 20.49 -9.05
C ARG A 106 9.60 22.02 -9.14
N SER A 107 8.77 22.63 -9.99
CA SER A 107 8.72 24.08 -10.19
C SER A 107 7.90 24.83 -9.12
N SER A 108 7.28 24.11 -8.18
CA SER A 108 6.45 24.72 -7.14
C SER A 108 7.26 25.12 -5.91
N ALA A 109 7.04 26.35 -5.44
CA ALA A 109 7.56 26.88 -4.18
C ALA A 109 6.80 26.37 -2.94
N ILE A 110 5.70 25.62 -3.13
CA ILE A 110 4.86 25.11 -2.04
C ILE A 110 5.57 23.95 -1.33
N PRO A 111 5.48 23.86 0.02
CA PRO A 111 5.95 22.69 0.77
C PRO A 111 5.37 21.38 0.23
N LYS A 112 6.27 20.46 -0.11
CA LYS A 112 5.91 19.15 -0.68
C LYS A 112 5.49 18.20 0.44
N SER A 113 4.49 17.35 0.18
CA SER A 113 4.17 16.24 1.11
C SER A 113 5.29 15.19 1.11
N ASP A 114 5.39 14.40 2.18
CA ASP A 114 6.47 13.40 2.30
C ASP A 114 6.40 12.35 1.19
N LYS A 115 5.21 12.05 0.67
CA LYS A 115 5.03 11.22 -0.53
C LYS A 115 5.72 11.82 -1.75
N LEU A 116 5.49 13.11 -2.02
CA LEU A 116 6.10 13.79 -3.16
C LEU A 116 7.61 13.91 -2.98
N LYS A 117 8.08 14.25 -1.77
CA LYS A 117 9.51 14.28 -1.45
C LYS A 117 10.16 12.92 -1.71
N ARG A 118 9.50 11.82 -1.32
CA ARG A 118 10.02 10.47 -1.53
C ARG A 118 10.12 10.12 -3.01
N ILE A 119 9.08 10.39 -3.80
CA ILE A 119 9.08 10.18 -5.26
C ILE A 119 10.23 10.96 -5.92
N LEU A 120 10.34 12.26 -5.62
CA LEU A 120 11.39 13.12 -6.18
C LEU A 120 12.79 12.64 -5.78
N SER A 121 12.99 12.23 -4.52
CA SER A 121 14.28 11.72 -4.05
C SER A 121 14.74 10.46 -4.80
N LEU A 122 13.79 9.61 -5.23
CA LEU A 122 14.11 8.44 -6.02
C LEU A 122 14.52 8.84 -7.44
N TRP A 123 13.76 9.74 -8.06
CA TRP A 123 14.08 10.26 -9.39
C TRP A 123 15.42 11.00 -9.43
N ASP A 124 15.72 11.84 -8.43
CA ASP A 124 17.01 12.53 -8.30
C ASP A 124 18.17 11.55 -8.11
N ALA A 125 17.92 10.38 -7.51
CA ALA A 125 18.89 9.29 -7.41
C ALA A 125 18.97 8.41 -8.67
N GLY A 126 18.30 8.80 -9.77
CA GLY A 126 18.29 8.05 -11.03
C GLY A 126 17.45 6.77 -11.00
N ARG A 127 16.57 6.61 -10.00
CA ARG A 127 15.67 5.47 -9.84
C ARG A 127 14.23 5.89 -10.09
N GLY A 128 13.40 4.99 -10.61
CA GLY A 128 11.97 5.23 -10.74
C GLY A 128 11.19 4.85 -9.48
N VAL A 129 9.88 4.83 -9.60
CA VAL A 129 8.96 4.36 -8.56
C VAL A 129 8.21 3.14 -9.08
N VAL A 130 8.14 2.08 -8.29
CA VAL A 130 7.30 0.94 -8.62
C VAL A 130 5.88 1.20 -8.12
N SER A 131 4.89 1.07 -9.01
CA SER A 131 3.47 1.16 -8.66
C SER A 131 2.80 -0.19 -8.85
N LEU A 132 2.59 -0.91 -7.74
CA LEU A 132 1.94 -2.22 -7.75
C LEU A 132 0.43 -2.06 -7.54
N GLN A 133 -0.38 -2.46 -8.52
CA GLN A 133 -1.84 -2.49 -8.37
C GLN A 133 -2.29 -3.86 -7.87
N VAL A 134 -3.17 -3.87 -6.86
CA VAL A 134 -3.67 -5.09 -6.21
C VAL A 134 -5.16 -4.97 -5.92
N PHE A 135 -5.84 -6.12 -5.83
CA PHE A 135 -7.27 -6.19 -5.51
C PHE A 135 -8.14 -5.37 -6.48
N GLN A 136 -8.01 -5.67 -7.78
CA GLN A 136 -8.78 -5.05 -8.86
C GLN A 136 -10.27 -5.42 -8.80
N ASN A 137 -11.10 -4.64 -9.50
CA ASN A 137 -12.53 -4.88 -9.69
C ASN A 137 -13.33 -4.92 -8.38
N VAL A 138 -12.99 -4.03 -7.44
CA VAL A 138 -13.75 -3.87 -6.20
C VAL A 138 -14.58 -2.59 -6.23
N ILE A 139 -15.62 -2.53 -5.40
CA ILE A 139 -16.39 -1.30 -5.20
C ILE A 139 -15.62 -0.31 -4.32
N SER A 140 -16.04 0.96 -4.30
CA SER A 140 -15.31 2.00 -3.58
C SER A 140 -15.16 1.66 -2.09
N VAL A 141 -16.24 1.32 -1.39
CA VAL A 141 -16.18 1.03 0.06
C VAL A 141 -15.26 -0.14 0.41
N GLU A 142 -15.21 -1.19 -0.43
CA GLU A 142 -14.28 -2.29 -0.25
C GLU A 142 -12.82 -1.82 -0.38
N SER A 143 -12.51 -0.99 -1.39
CA SER A 143 -11.16 -0.44 -1.56
C SER A 143 -10.71 0.45 -0.38
N HIS A 144 -11.66 1.15 0.26
CA HIS A 144 -11.39 1.91 1.49
C HIS A 144 -11.04 0.97 2.65
N CYS A 145 -11.83 -0.09 2.86
CA CYS A 145 -11.58 -1.06 3.91
C CYS A 145 -10.24 -1.81 3.73
N ARG A 146 -9.92 -2.20 2.49
CA ARG A 146 -8.66 -2.88 2.15
C ARG A 146 -7.45 -1.96 2.37
N GLU A 147 -7.52 -0.71 1.90
CA GLU A 147 -6.46 0.28 2.14
C GLU A 147 -6.28 0.53 3.65
N GLY A 148 -7.38 0.75 4.37
CA GLY A 148 -7.32 1.02 5.80
C GLY A 148 -6.69 -0.11 6.60
N ALA A 149 -7.07 -1.35 6.30
CA ALA A 149 -6.50 -2.53 6.94
C ALA A 149 -4.98 -2.63 6.70
N MET A 150 -4.52 -2.42 5.46
CA MET A 150 -3.08 -2.39 5.15
C MET A 150 -2.35 -1.26 5.87
N LEU A 151 -2.95 -0.06 5.95
CA LEU A 151 -2.39 1.07 6.72
C LEU A 151 -2.28 0.77 8.21
N GLU A 152 -3.27 0.08 8.77
CA GLU A 152 -3.29 -0.31 10.18
C GLU A 152 -2.24 -1.39 10.46
N ALA A 153 -2.08 -2.36 9.55
CA ALA A 153 -1.09 -3.41 9.68
C ALA A 153 0.36 -2.91 9.60
N ILE A 154 0.65 -2.00 8.66
CA ILE A 154 1.99 -1.38 8.51
C ILE A 154 2.24 -0.36 9.61
N GLY A 155 1.23 0.39 10.01
CA GLY A 155 1.36 1.57 10.86
C GLY A 155 1.72 2.81 10.07
N ILE A 156 0.89 3.85 10.16
CA ILE A 156 1.04 5.09 9.37
C ILE A 156 2.39 5.79 9.53
N ARG A 157 3.09 5.59 10.65
CA ARG A 157 4.42 6.16 10.92
C ARG A 157 5.52 5.60 10.00
N ASN A 158 5.30 4.41 9.44
CA ASN A 158 6.22 3.76 8.51
C ASN A 158 5.88 4.10 7.03
N LEU A 159 4.89 4.97 6.80
CA LEU A 159 4.39 5.33 5.48
C LEU A 159 4.41 6.85 5.28
N THR A 160 4.36 7.28 4.03
CA THR A 160 4.19 8.68 3.63
C THR A 160 2.72 9.11 3.56
N ASN A 161 1.79 8.23 3.96
CA ASN A 161 0.37 8.51 4.02
C ASN A 161 0.06 9.60 5.06
N LEU A 162 -0.72 10.61 4.66
CA LEU A 162 -1.14 11.70 5.57
C LEU A 162 -2.36 11.32 6.42
N LYS A 163 -3.21 10.43 5.92
CA LYS A 163 -4.49 10.07 6.55
C LYS A 163 -4.53 8.58 6.85
N ARG A 164 -5.20 8.24 7.94
CA ARG A 164 -5.58 6.86 8.27
C ARG A 164 -6.68 6.39 7.32
N GLY A 165 -6.88 5.08 7.27
CA GLY A 165 -7.94 4.46 6.50
C GLY A 165 -9.33 4.76 7.03
N GLU A 166 -10.30 4.60 6.15
CA GLU A 166 -11.73 4.68 6.47
C GLU A 166 -12.35 3.28 6.34
N TYR A 167 -13.30 2.97 7.21
CA TYR A 167 -13.96 1.67 7.25
C TYR A 167 -15.45 1.82 7.02
N TYR A 168 -16.04 0.82 6.34
CA TYR A 168 -17.44 0.79 5.95
C TYR A 168 -18.06 -0.56 6.28
N ASP A 169 -19.38 -0.56 6.48
CA ASP A 169 -20.22 -1.74 6.68
C ASP A 169 -19.61 -2.75 7.66
N ILE A 170 -19.40 -3.99 7.20
CA ILE A 170 -18.87 -5.09 8.02
C ILE A 170 -17.53 -4.75 8.69
N CYS A 171 -16.71 -3.92 8.07
CA CYS A 171 -15.39 -3.55 8.60
C CYS A 171 -15.46 -2.53 9.75
N ILE A 172 -16.57 -1.79 9.89
CA ILE A 172 -16.79 -0.89 11.04
C ILE A 172 -16.88 -1.71 12.33
N GLN A 173 -17.51 -2.89 12.27
CA GLN A 173 -17.73 -3.77 13.42
C GLN A 173 -16.46 -4.52 13.85
N TRP A 174 -15.41 -4.51 13.03
CA TRP A 174 -14.18 -5.21 13.34
C TRP A 174 -13.35 -4.48 14.38
N THR A 175 -12.79 -5.26 15.30
CA THR A 175 -11.76 -4.79 16.23
C THR A 175 -10.49 -4.38 15.48
N SER A 176 -9.66 -3.55 16.12
CA SER A 176 -8.35 -3.16 15.58
C SER A 176 -7.50 -4.39 15.23
N ARG A 177 -7.46 -5.39 16.12
CA ARG A 177 -6.76 -6.66 15.86
C ARG A 177 -7.24 -7.37 14.59
N GLN A 178 -8.55 -7.42 14.33
CA GLN A 178 -9.07 -8.04 13.11
C GLN A 178 -8.68 -7.27 11.85
N ARG A 179 -8.68 -5.93 11.91
CA ARG A 179 -8.25 -5.07 10.80
C ARG A 179 -6.76 -5.24 10.51
N GLU A 180 -5.92 -5.32 11.55
CA GLU A 180 -4.50 -5.61 11.42
C GLU A 180 -4.25 -7.01 10.82
N GLU A 181 -4.97 -8.05 11.28
CA GLU A 181 -4.87 -9.41 10.72
C GLU A 181 -5.30 -9.46 9.25
N PHE A 182 -6.36 -8.75 8.90
CA PHE A 182 -6.80 -8.61 7.51
C PHE A 182 -5.74 -7.88 6.67
N GLY A 183 -5.22 -6.75 7.16
CA GLY A 183 -4.17 -5.99 6.49
C GLY A 183 -2.90 -6.80 6.27
N ALA A 184 -2.45 -7.55 7.27
CA ALA A 184 -1.28 -8.42 7.17
C ALA A 184 -1.46 -9.49 6.08
N PHE A 185 -2.64 -10.09 5.98
CA PHE A 185 -2.98 -11.02 4.90
C PHE A 185 -2.99 -10.36 3.52
N LEU A 186 -3.54 -9.14 3.40
CA LEU A 186 -3.53 -8.39 2.15
C LEU A 186 -2.09 -8.08 1.71
N LEU A 187 -1.21 -7.68 2.63
CA LEU A 187 0.18 -7.38 2.34
C LEU A 187 0.96 -8.61 1.91
N LEU A 188 0.74 -9.76 2.56
CA LEU A 188 1.29 -11.04 2.12
C LEU A 188 0.83 -11.40 0.70
N SER A 189 -0.45 -11.13 0.39
CA SER A 189 -0.99 -11.35 -0.95
C SER A 189 -0.37 -10.41 -1.99
N ALA A 190 -0.21 -9.13 -1.65
CA ALA A 190 0.45 -8.13 -2.50
C ALA A 190 1.92 -8.49 -2.77
N TRP A 191 2.65 -8.96 -1.77
CA TRP A 191 4.02 -9.46 -1.94
C TRP A 191 4.09 -10.64 -2.91
N LYS A 192 3.18 -11.61 -2.79
CA LYS A 192 3.10 -12.75 -3.74
C LYS A 192 2.85 -12.28 -5.17
N ILE A 193 1.98 -11.29 -5.36
CA ILE A 193 1.72 -10.68 -6.67
C ILE A 193 2.98 -9.99 -7.18
N PHE A 194 3.66 -9.18 -6.35
CA PHE A 194 4.89 -8.48 -6.71
C PHE A 194 6.00 -9.44 -7.18
N ARG A 195 6.17 -10.58 -6.52
CA ARG A 195 7.16 -11.59 -6.91
C ARG A 195 6.90 -12.20 -8.29
N ILE A 196 5.65 -12.18 -8.75
CA ILE A 196 5.24 -12.71 -10.06
C ILE A 196 5.28 -11.62 -11.12
N GLU A 197 4.71 -10.44 -10.85
CA GLU A 197 4.62 -9.32 -11.81
C GLU A 197 5.96 -8.63 -12.03
N GLY A 198 6.82 -8.60 -11.01
CA GLY A 198 8.10 -7.92 -11.05
C GLY A 198 8.06 -6.44 -10.65
N SER A 199 9.20 -5.78 -10.77
CA SER A 199 9.42 -4.38 -10.39
C SER A 199 9.63 -3.51 -11.63
N ARG A 200 8.54 -3.05 -12.28
CA ARG A 200 8.66 -2.05 -13.35
C ARG A 200 8.70 -0.66 -12.74
N GLU A 201 9.86 -0.02 -12.85
CA GLU A 201 10.08 1.35 -12.39
C GLU A 201 9.42 2.36 -13.36
N ILE A 202 8.72 3.34 -12.81
CA ILE A 202 8.16 4.49 -13.53
C ILE A 202 9.07 5.69 -13.25
N PHE A 203 9.71 6.19 -14.29
CA PHE A 203 10.61 7.33 -14.23
C PHE A 203 9.86 8.64 -14.47
N GLU A 204 10.49 9.75 -14.11
CA GLU A 204 9.93 11.08 -14.32
C GLU A 204 9.55 11.32 -15.78
N LYS A 205 10.41 10.93 -16.72
CA LYS A 205 10.15 11.06 -18.17
C LYS A 205 8.92 10.31 -18.67
N ASP A 206 8.44 9.32 -17.92
CA ASP A 206 7.29 8.49 -18.33
C ASP A 206 5.95 9.15 -18.00
N VAL A 207 5.97 10.28 -17.27
CA VAL A 207 4.77 10.97 -16.77
C VAL A 207 4.76 12.47 -17.10
N LEU A 208 5.73 12.94 -17.88
CA LEU A 208 5.84 14.30 -18.40
C LEU A 208 5.11 14.44 -19.74
#